data_AF-A0A257NH90-F1
#
_entry.id   AF-A0A257NH90-F1
#
_cell.length_a   1.000
_cell.length_b   1.000
_cell.length_c   1.000
_cell.angle_alpha   90.00
_cell.angle_beta   90.00
_cell.angle_gamma   90.00
#
_symmetry.space_group_name_H-M   'P 1'
#
loop_
_entity.id
_entity.type
_entity.pdbx_description
1 polymer ?
#
loop_
_entity_poly.entity_id
_entity_poly.type
_entity_poly.pdbx_seq_one_letter_code
_entity_poly.pdbx_strand_id
1 'polypeptide(L)'
;RKGINILLNTDIEAIESAGDCFNVRLIDGGKVTTDLVMYATGRTPNSTGFGLEKLGVEWDDEGAIKVNDDYQTNVPSIYALGDVTNRVCLTPVAIAEGMALVNKLYVNQPRPVDYDTIPTAVFSQPNIGTVGLTEAQAREKYPDIDIYKTSFTPMKKP
;
A
#
# COMPACT_ATOMS: atom_id res chain seq x y z
N ARG A 1 1.01 -27.22 4.45
CA ARG A 1 2.11 -26.22 4.50
C ARG A 1 2.97 -26.43 3.26
N LYS A 2 3.26 -25.38 2.47
CA LYS A 2 3.94 -25.48 1.15
C LYS A 2 5.48 -25.35 1.21
N GLY A 3 6.09 -25.59 2.38
CA GLY A 3 7.55 -25.54 2.53
C GLY A 3 8.17 -24.15 2.65
N ILE A 4 7.37 -23.07 2.71
CA ILE A 4 7.88 -21.72 2.94
C ILE A 4 8.29 -21.59 4.42
N ASN A 5 9.55 -21.21 4.66
CA ASN A 5 10.04 -20.88 5.99
C ASN A 5 9.74 -19.40 6.29
N ILE A 6 9.03 -19.13 7.39
CA ILE A 6 8.66 -17.77 7.81
C ILE A 6 9.42 -17.47 9.09
N LEU A 7 10.35 -16.53 9.00
CA LEU A 7 11.09 -16.01 10.15
C LEU A 7 10.41 -14.70 10.58
N LEU A 8 9.91 -14.68 11.82
CA LEU A 8 9.26 -13.50 12.41
C LEU A 8 10.22 -12.86 13.41
N ASN A 9 10.08 -11.55 13.63
CA ASN A 9 10.99 -10.76 14.47
C ASN A 9 12.45 -10.88 13.98
N THR A 10 12.63 -10.89 12.66
CA THR A 10 13.92 -11.08 12.00
C THR A 10 14.13 -9.96 11.00
N ASP A 11 15.23 -9.24 11.16
CA ASP A 11 15.66 -8.19 10.24
C ASP A 11 17.07 -8.48 9.71
N ILE A 12 17.35 -7.99 8.52
CA ILE A 12 18.65 -8.14 7.86
C ILE A 12 19.60 -7.06 8.36
N GLU A 13 20.74 -7.47 8.90
CA GLU A 13 21.83 -6.57 9.31
C GLU A 13 22.75 -6.24 8.12
N ALA A 14 23.14 -7.26 7.34
CA ALA A 14 24.07 -7.09 6.23
C ALA A 14 23.90 -8.19 5.17
N ILE A 15 24.26 -7.87 3.93
CA ILE A 15 24.27 -8.82 2.81
C ILE A 15 25.66 -8.78 2.18
N GLU A 16 26.30 -9.94 2.09
CA GLU A 16 27.63 -10.10 1.52
C GLU A 16 27.59 -11.07 0.35
N SER A 17 28.25 -10.72 -0.76
CA SER A 17 28.43 -11.65 -1.88
C SER A 17 29.40 -12.77 -1.49
N ALA A 18 29.05 -14.00 -1.84
CA ALA A 18 29.81 -15.21 -1.55
C ALA A 18 29.83 -16.12 -2.79
N GLY A 19 30.63 -15.75 -3.79
CA GLY A 19 30.64 -16.44 -5.09
C GLY A 19 29.31 -16.27 -5.81
N ASP A 20 28.64 -17.37 -6.12
CA ASP A 20 27.35 -17.39 -6.83
C ASP A 20 26.13 -17.20 -5.90
N CYS A 21 26.36 -16.95 -4.61
CA CYS A 21 25.29 -16.77 -3.62
C CYS A 21 25.51 -15.54 -2.74
N PHE A 22 24.56 -15.28 -1.84
CA PHE A 22 24.59 -14.24 -0.83
C PHE A 22 24.58 -14.85 0.58
N ASN A 23 25.44 -14.33 1.43
CA ASN A 23 25.38 -14.54 2.87
C ASN A 23 24.67 -13.35 3.52
N VAL A 24 23.46 -13.61 4.03
CA VAL A 24 22.64 -12.63 4.73
C VAL A 24 22.86 -12.80 6.23
N ARG A 25 23.37 -11.77 6.90
CA ARG A 25 23.41 -11.70 8.36
C ARG A 25 22.14 -11.07 8.89
N LEU A 26 21.60 -11.66 9.95
CA LEU A 26 20.41 -11.21 10.66
C LEU A 26 20.83 -10.47 11.94
N ILE A 27 19.99 -9.53 12.40
CA ILE A 27 20.29 -8.72 13.60
C ILE A 27 20.44 -9.59 14.87
N ASP A 28 19.78 -10.74 14.94
CA ASP A 28 19.89 -11.69 16.04
C ASP A 28 21.16 -12.55 16.00
N GLY A 29 22.07 -12.29 15.05
CA GLY A 29 23.30 -13.04 14.82
C GLY A 29 23.12 -14.26 13.91
N GLY A 30 21.89 -14.55 13.47
CA GLY A 30 21.60 -15.61 12.51
C GLY A 30 22.22 -15.34 11.13
N LYS A 31 22.33 -16.41 10.33
CA LYS A 31 22.85 -16.36 8.96
C LYS A 31 21.99 -17.17 8.01
N VAL A 32 21.72 -16.61 6.83
CA VAL A 32 21.02 -17.29 5.73
C VAL A 32 21.86 -17.20 4.47
N THR A 33 22.16 -18.34 3.86
CA THR A 33 22.80 -18.39 2.53
C THR A 33 21.72 -18.63 1.48
N THR A 34 21.66 -17.79 0.46
CA THR A 34 20.63 -17.83 -0.59
C THR A 34 21.18 -17.31 -1.92
N ASP A 35 20.64 -17.78 -3.04
CA ASP A 35 21.05 -17.33 -4.37
C ASP A 35 20.56 -15.92 -4.68
N LEU A 36 19.44 -15.51 -4.06
CA LEU A 36 18.81 -14.20 -4.27
C LEU A 36 18.23 -13.63 -2.99
N VAL A 37 18.21 -12.29 -2.92
CA VAL A 37 17.53 -11.51 -1.88
C VAL A 37 16.59 -10.51 -2.56
N MET A 38 15.34 -10.47 -2.11
CA MET A 38 14.32 -9.53 -2.63
C MET A 38 13.79 -8.68 -1.47
N TYR A 39 13.91 -7.36 -1.56
CA TYR A 39 13.30 -6.43 -0.63
C TYR A 39 11.87 -6.09 -1.06
N ALA A 40 10.91 -6.36 -0.18
CA ALA A 40 9.51 -5.99 -0.34
C ALA A 40 9.01 -5.24 0.92
N THR A 41 9.80 -4.27 1.40
CA THR A 41 9.63 -3.59 2.70
C THR A 41 8.79 -2.31 2.63
N GLY A 42 8.25 -1.98 1.46
CA GLY A 42 7.43 -0.78 1.27
C GLY A 42 7.72 -0.09 -0.05
N ARG A 43 7.05 1.04 -0.25
CA ARG A 43 7.17 1.92 -1.41
C ARG A 43 7.21 3.35 -0.89
N THR A 44 8.01 4.21 -1.51
CA THR A 44 8.01 5.65 -1.22
C THR A 44 7.38 6.41 -2.40
N PRO A 45 6.73 7.56 -2.14
CA PRO A 45 6.23 8.42 -3.21
C PRO A 45 7.35 8.85 -4.16
N ASN A 46 7.12 8.70 -5.46
CA ASN A 46 8.06 9.19 -6.48
C ASN A 46 7.76 10.66 -6.82
N SER A 47 8.20 11.57 -5.96
CA SER A 47 7.77 12.98 -5.98
C SER A 47 8.90 13.99 -6.19
N THR A 48 10.16 13.53 -6.25
CA THR A 48 11.36 14.36 -6.39
C THR A 48 11.96 14.30 -7.79
N GLY A 49 12.76 15.29 -8.18
CA GLY A 49 13.47 15.30 -9.48
C GLY A 49 12.66 15.88 -10.65
N PHE A 50 11.47 16.42 -10.38
CA PHE A 50 10.58 17.02 -11.36
C PHE A 50 10.57 18.57 -11.34
N GLY A 51 11.35 19.21 -10.47
CA GLY A 51 11.41 20.67 -10.36
C GLY A 51 10.25 21.28 -9.56
N LEU A 52 9.43 20.47 -8.90
CA LEU A 52 8.28 20.90 -8.11
C LEU A 52 8.69 21.82 -6.94
N GLU A 53 9.91 21.67 -6.44
CA GLU A 53 10.48 22.49 -5.37
C GLU A 53 10.62 23.95 -5.79
N LYS A 54 10.89 24.19 -7.08
CA LYS A 54 10.99 25.54 -7.66
C LYS A 54 9.63 26.18 -7.85
N LEU A 55 8.56 25.38 -7.87
CA LEU A 55 7.18 25.83 -7.97
C LEU A 55 6.55 26.07 -6.59
N GLY A 56 7.25 25.73 -5.50
CA GLY A 56 6.76 25.88 -4.15
C GLY A 56 5.71 24.85 -3.73
N VAL A 57 5.63 23.70 -4.42
CA VAL A 57 4.77 22.58 -3.98
C VAL A 57 5.24 22.08 -2.62
N GLU A 58 4.32 21.69 -1.75
CA GLU A 58 4.63 21.14 -0.43
C GLU A 58 4.57 19.61 -0.39
N TRP A 59 5.43 19.02 0.45
CA TRP A 59 5.44 17.60 0.79
C TRP A 59 5.16 17.37 2.28
N ASP A 60 4.75 16.15 2.62
CA ASP A 60 4.76 15.69 4.01
C ASP A 60 6.13 15.11 4.41
N ASP A 61 6.24 14.65 5.66
CA ASP A 61 7.47 14.11 6.23
C ASP A 61 7.90 12.76 5.58
N GLU A 62 7.01 12.09 4.84
CA GLU A 62 7.27 10.84 4.11
C GLU A 62 7.59 11.09 2.63
N GLY A 63 7.62 12.35 2.19
CA GLY A 63 7.90 12.73 0.80
C GLY A 63 6.70 12.61 -0.12
N ALA A 64 5.47 12.53 0.39
CA ALA A 64 4.25 12.58 -0.41
C ALA A 64 3.87 14.02 -0.76
N ILE A 65 3.30 14.25 -1.95
CA ILE A 65 2.78 15.58 -2.31
C ILE A 65 1.53 15.85 -1.46
N LYS A 66 1.55 16.94 -0.69
CA LYS A 66 0.40 17.36 0.11
C LYS A 66 -0.72 17.85 -0.80
N VAL A 67 -1.92 17.31 -0.59
CA VAL A 67 -3.13 17.67 -1.31
C VAL A 67 -4.32 17.81 -0.37
N ASN A 68 -5.27 18.67 -0.72
CA ASN A 68 -6.57 18.74 -0.07
C ASN A 68 -7.52 17.61 -0.55
N ASP A 69 -8.76 17.60 -0.07
CA ASP A 69 -9.78 16.61 -0.44
C ASP A 69 -10.13 16.61 -1.95
N ASP A 70 -9.76 17.68 -2.64
CA ASP A 70 -9.98 17.86 -4.08
C ASP A 70 -8.73 17.58 -4.93
N TYR A 71 -7.73 16.92 -4.33
CA TYR A 71 -6.47 16.54 -4.99
C TYR A 71 -5.59 17.73 -5.40
N GLN A 72 -5.93 18.94 -4.93
CA GLN A 72 -5.19 20.17 -5.25
C GLN A 72 -4.05 20.35 -4.26
N THR A 73 -2.87 20.73 -4.76
CA THR A 73 -1.73 21.08 -3.91
C THR A 73 -1.92 22.48 -3.31
N ASN A 74 -0.94 22.96 -2.55
CA ASN A 74 -0.89 24.35 -2.10
C ASN A 74 -0.75 25.36 -3.27
N VAL A 75 -0.37 24.91 -4.48
CA VAL A 75 -0.30 25.72 -5.70
C VAL A 75 -1.57 25.51 -6.52
N PRO A 76 -2.46 26.52 -6.69
CA PRO A 76 -3.81 26.30 -7.21
C PRO A 76 -3.93 25.66 -8.61
N SER A 77 -2.90 25.79 -9.44
CA SER A 77 -2.87 25.21 -10.78
C SER A 77 -2.33 23.77 -10.83
N ILE A 78 -1.90 23.21 -9.70
CA ILE A 78 -1.22 21.90 -9.62
C ILE A 78 -2.08 20.94 -8.78
N TYR A 79 -2.23 19.72 -9.30
CA TYR A 79 -2.99 18.65 -8.67
C TYR A 79 -2.12 17.38 -8.64
N ALA A 80 -2.36 16.51 -7.67
CA ALA A 80 -1.67 15.23 -7.53
C ALA A 80 -2.64 14.15 -7.02
N LEU A 81 -2.50 12.93 -7.54
CA LEU A 81 -3.34 11.78 -7.20
C LEU A 81 -2.56 10.47 -7.34
N GLY A 82 -3.10 9.39 -6.79
CA GLY A 82 -2.47 8.07 -6.73
C GLY A 82 -1.32 8.01 -5.72
N ASP A 83 -0.42 7.05 -5.94
CA ASP A 83 0.69 6.72 -5.04
C ASP A 83 1.56 7.92 -4.62
N VAL A 84 1.66 8.97 -5.43
CA VAL A 84 2.47 10.17 -5.11
C VAL A 84 1.91 10.98 -3.93
N THR A 85 0.64 10.78 -3.60
CA THR A 85 -0.05 11.41 -2.45
C THR A 85 -0.03 10.54 -1.19
N ASN A 86 0.52 9.32 -1.28
CA ASN A 86 0.62 8.36 -0.17
C ASN A 86 -0.70 8.07 0.56
N ARG A 87 -1.84 8.17 -0.15
CA ARG A 87 -3.16 7.77 0.36
C ARG A 87 -3.33 6.25 0.28
N VAL A 88 -4.01 5.75 -0.74
CA VAL A 88 -4.18 4.30 -0.97
C VAL A 88 -3.50 3.94 -2.28
N CYS A 89 -2.38 3.23 -2.18
CA CYS A 89 -1.53 2.84 -3.31
C CYS A 89 -2.10 1.64 -4.08
N LEU A 90 -3.28 1.82 -4.68
CA LEU A 90 -3.96 0.84 -5.52
C LEU A 90 -4.34 1.46 -6.87
N THR A 91 -4.05 0.75 -7.96
CA THR A 91 -4.40 1.17 -9.32
C THR A 91 -5.87 1.59 -9.51
N PRO A 92 -6.89 0.83 -9.04
CA PRO A 92 -8.28 1.25 -9.21
C PRO A 92 -8.60 2.54 -8.43
N VAL A 93 -7.91 2.81 -7.32
CA VAL A 93 -8.10 4.04 -6.55
C VAL A 93 -7.55 5.24 -7.33
N ALA A 94 -6.33 5.17 -7.84
CA ALA A 94 -5.75 6.24 -8.66
C ALA A 94 -6.61 6.55 -9.91
N ILE A 95 -7.20 5.52 -10.53
CA ILE A 95 -8.16 5.71 -11.64
C ILE A 95 -9.40 6.46 -11.16
N ALA A 96 -9.99 6.05 -10.04
CA ALA A 96 -11.18 6.69 -9.47
C ALA A 96 -10.92 8.15 -9.07
N GLU A 97 -9.76 8.45 -8.48
CA GLU A 97 -9.33 9.81 -8.14
C GLU A 97 -9.20 10.68 -9.40
N GLY A 98 -8.59 10.15 -10.47
CA GLY A 98 -8.51 10.84 -11.76
C GLY A 98 -9.89 11.16 -12.34
N MET A 99 -10.81 10.20 -12.28
CA MET A 99 -12.19 10.42 -12.71
C MET A 99 -12.92 11.47 -11.86
N ALA A 100 -12.72 11.43 -10.53
CA ALA A 100 -13.29 12.40 -9.60
C ALA A 100 -12.80 13.82 -9.89
N LEU A 101 -11.49 13.98 -10.11
CA LEU A 101 -10.89 15.26 -10.44
C LEU A 101 -11.41 15.82 -11.78
N VAL A 102 -11.45 15.00 -12.83
CA VAL A 102 -11.97 15.42 -14.15
C VAL A 102 -13.44 15.85 -14.05
N ASN A 103 -14.26 15.08 -13.33
CA ASN A 103 -15.67 15.41 -13.14
C ASN A 103 -15.86 16.74 -12.41
N LYS A 104 -15.00 17.04 -11.42
CA LYS A 104 -15.00 18.31 -10.72
C LYS A 104 -14.57 19.46 -11.62
N LEU A 105 -13.42 19.35 -12.29
CA LEU A 105 -12.81 20.45 -13.05
C LEU A 105 -13.56 20.80 -14.33
N TYR A 106 -14.11 19.80 -15.03
CA TYR A 106 -14.58 19.98 -16.41
C TYR A 106 -16.05 19.65 -16.63
N VAL A 107 -16.67 18.86 -15.75
CA VAL A 107 -18.06 18.41 -15.90
C VAL A 107 -19.02 19.11 -14.93
N ASN A 108 -18.48 19.80 -13.91
CA ASN A 108 -19.25 20.41 -12.82
C ASN A 108 -20.19 19.40 -12.12
N GLN A 109 -19.73 18.15 -11.99
CA GLN A 109 -20.43 17.07 -11.31
C GLN A 109 -19.50 16.39 -10.31
N PRO A 110 -19.20 17.02 -9.17
CA PRO A 110 -18.26 16.45 -8.20
C PRO A 110 -18.73 15.07 -7.73
N ARG A 111 -17.83 14.08 -7.82
CA ARG A 111 -18.04 12.69 -7.36
C ARG A 111 -16.80 12.28 -6.57
N PRO A 112 -16.75 12.54 -5.26
CA PRO A 112 -15.60 12.18 -4.43
C PRO A 112 -15.43 10.65 -4.38
N VAL A 113 -14.19 10.20 -4.16
CA VAL A 113 -13.87 8.79 -4.00
C VAL A 113 -14.21 8.35 -2.58
N ASP A 114 -14.89 7.21 -2.43
CA ASP A 114 -15.07 6.55 -1.13
C ASP A 114 -13.85 5.67 -0.84
N TYR A 115 -13.12 6.02 0.22
CA TYR A 115 -11.94 5.28 0.66
C TYR A 115 -12.23 4.23 1.75
N ASP A 116 -13.42 4.25 2.35
CA ASP A 116 -13.76 3.37 3.49
C ASP A 116 -14.05 1.94 3.03
N THR A 117 -14.50 1.76 1.79
CA THR A 117 -15.04 0.49 1.28
C THR A 117 -14.31 -0.06 0.05
N ILE A 118 -13.01 0.21 -0.09
CA ILE A 118 -12.20 -0.27 -1.23
C ILE A 118 -11.95 -1.78 -1.13
N PRO A 119 -12.47 -2.61 -2.08
CA PRO A 119 -12.15 -4.03 -2.10
C PRO A 119 -10.69 -4.25 -2.49
N THR A 120 -9.98 -5.07 -1.73
CA THR A 120 -8.54 -5.34 -1.92
C THR A 120 -8.28 -6.84 -1.98
N ALA A 121 -7.36 -7.26 -2.84
CA ALA A 121 -6.94 -8.65 -2.98
C ALA A 121 -5.42 -8.79 -2.79
N VAL A 122 -5.01 -9.89 -2.15
CA VAL A 122 -3.62 -10.33 -2.06
C VAL A 122 -3.49 -11.68 -2.76
N PHE A 123 -2.67 -11.72 -3.80
CA PHE A 123 -2.44 -12.92 -4.63
C PHE A 123 -1.40 -13.86 -3.99
N SER A 124 -1.62 -14.22 -2.73
CA SER A 124 -0.87 -15.26 -2.02
C SER A 124 -1.40 -16.65 -2.36
N GLN A 125 -0.80 -17.71 -1.80
CA GLN A 125 -1.35 -19.06 -1.93
C GLN A 125 -1.65 -19.65 -0.55
N PRO A 126 -2.93 -19.66 -0.11
CA PRO A 126 -4.15 -19.26 -0.83
C PRO A 126 -4.30 -17.74 -1.00
N ASN A 127 -5.14 -17.31 -1.96
CA ASN A 127 -5.46 -15.90 -2.18
C ASN A 127 -6.28 -15.35 -1.00
N ILE A 128 -6.18 -14.04 -0.77
CA ILE A 128 -6.94 -13.32 0.25
C ILE A 128 -7.71 -12.19 -0.43
N GLY A 129 -8.95 -11.95 -0.01
CA GLY A 129 -9.75 -10.79 -0.38
C GLY A 129 -10.39 -10.17 0.85
N THR A 130 -10.46 -8.85 0.90
CA THR A 130 -11.03 -8.09 2.01
C THR A 130 -11.70 -6.81 1.52
N VAL A 131 -12.67 -6.30 2.26
CA VAL A 131 -13.33 -5.00 2.01
C VAL A 131 -13.81 -4.43 3.33
N GLY A 132 -13.68 -3.12 3.51
CA GLY A 132 -14.12 -2.43 4.72
C GLY A 132 -13.23 -2.69 5.93
N LEU A 133 -13.82 -2.56 7.12
CA LEU A 133 -13.11 -2.60 8.39
C LEU A 133 -12.73 -4.03 8.78
N THR A 134 -11.58 -4.15 9.46
CA THR A 134 -11.27 -5.35 10.24
C THR A 134 -12.20 -5.46 11.45
N GLU A 135 -12.35 -6.67 12.00
CA GLU A 135 -13.10 -6.87 13.25
C GLU A 135 -12.58 -5.97 14.38
N ALA A 136 -11.26 -5.80 14.51
CA ALA A 136 -10.66 -4.96 15.55
C ALA A 136 -11.09 -3.49 15.39
N GLN A 137 -10.97 -2.93 14.19
CA GLN A 137 -11.42 -1.56 13.90
C GLN A 137 -12.94 -1.38 14.11
N ALA A 138 -13.73 -2.40 13.78
CA ALA A 138 -15.18 -2.36 13.97
C ALA A 138 -15.55 -2.31 15.47
N ARG A 139 -14.86 -3.09 16.32
CA ARG A 139 -15.04 -3.07 17.78
C ARG A 139 -14.67 -1.73 18.42
N GLU A 140 -13.70 -1.01 17.85
CA GLU A 140 -13.32 0.33 18.31
C GLU A 140 -14.34 1.39 17.90
N LYS A 141 -14.91 1.27 16.68
CA LYS A 141 -15.80 2.27 16.09
C LYS A 141 -17.25 2.14 16.52
N TYR A 142 -17.74 0.92 16.76
CA TYR A 142 -19.15 0.65 17.02
C TYR A 142 -19.38 0.01 18.39
N PRO A 143 -20.47 0.38 19.10
CA PRO A 143 -20.75 -0.10 20.44
C PRO A 143 -21.18 -1.58 20.47
N ASP A 144 -21.76 -2.08 19.38
CA ASP A 144 -22.26 -3.45 19.26
C ASP A 144 -22.03 -3.95 17.83
N ILE A 145 -21.52 -5.18 17.68
CA ILE A 145 -21.20 -5.80 16.39
C ILE A 145 -21.50 -7.30 16.41
N ASP A 146 -22.02 -7.81 15.30
CA ASP A 146 -22.18 -9.24 15.07
C ASP A 146 -21.06 -9.77 14.18
N ILE A 147 -20.40 -10.85 14.62
CA ILE A 147 -19.32 -11.50 13.88
C ILE A 147 -19.74 -12.88 13.37
N TYR A 148 -19.78 -13.03 12.05
CA TYR A 148 -20.08 -14.29 11.38
C TYR A 148 -18.80 -14.89 10.79
N LYS A 149 -18.45 -16.10 11.20
CA LYS A 149 -17.22 -16.79 10.77
C LYS A 149 -17.50 -18.23 10.38
N THR A 150 -16.96 -18.65 9.24
CA THR A 150 -17.00 -20.04 8.79
C THR A 150 -15.66 -20.44 8.17
N SER A 151 -15.33 -21.73 8.25
CA SER A 151 -14.18 -22.32 7.60
C SER A 151 -14.56 -23.71 7.13
N PHE A 152 -14.28 -24.03 5.86
CA PHE A 152 -14.63 -25.31 5.25
C PHE A 152 -13.60 -25.70 4.20
N THR A 153 -13.54 -26.99 3.89
CA THR A 153 -12.75 -27.52 2.76
C THR A 153 -13.65 -27.61 1.53
N PRO A 154 -13.32 -26.97 0.38
CA PRO A 154 -14.14 -27.04 -0.83
C PRO A 154 -14.30 -28.48 -1.36
N MET A 155 -15.49 -28.82 -1.86
CA MET A 155 -15.78 -30.17 -2.40
C MET A 155 -15.01 -30.50 -3.70
N LYS A 156 -14.69 -29.49 -4.52
CA LYS A 156 -13.81 -29.61 -5.68
C LYS A 156 -12.51 -28.86 -5.39
N LYS A 157 -11.38 -29.52 -5.62
CA LYS A 157 -10.08 -28.83 -5.63
C LYS A 157 -10.06 -27.88 -6.84
N PRO A 158 -9.83 -26.56 -6.64
CA PRO A 158 -9.64 -25.63 -7.75
C PRO A 158 -8.37 -25.96 -8.54
#